data_AF-A0A376FL98-F1
#
_entry.id   AF-A0A376FL98-F1
#
_cell.length_a   1.000
_cell.length_b   1.000
_cell.length_c   1.000
_cell.angle_alpha   90.00
_cell.angle_beta   90.00
_cell.angle_gamma   90.00
#
_symmetry.space_group_name_H-M   'P 1'
#
loop_
_entity.id
_entity.type
_entity.pdbx_description
1 polymer ?
#
loop_
_entity_poly.entity_id
_entity_poly.type
_entity_poly.pdbx_seq_one_letter_code
_entity_poly.pdbx_strand_id
1 'polypeptide(L)'
;MLVAGRASIRTPSAQFNDIGERMSPFERIKPWAVYVAPQETVQVKALTKLELAVCAAPGKGTYPTRLIAPQDIDGEARGKGHNQRYVHNILAGRQARRQPAGGGGVDQ
;
A
#
# COMPACT_ATOMS: atom_id res chain seq x y z
N MET A 1 -2.16 2.77 -4.76
CA MET A 1 -0.70 2.71 -4.48
C MET A 1 -0.11 4.08 -4.69
N LEU A 2 0.77 4.54 -3.80
CA LEU A 2 1.54 5.76 -3.99
C LEU A 2 2.68 5.44 -4.98
N VAL A 3 2.52 5.85 -6.25
CA VAL A 3 3.55 5.66 -7.28
C VAL A 3 4.76 6.52 -6.93
N ALA A 4 4.52 7.77 -6.56
CA ALA A 4 5.50 8.73 -6.08
C ALA A 4 4.82 9.76 -5.16
N GLY A 5 5.53 10.28 -4.17
CA GLY A 5 5.05 11.31 -3.24
C GLY A 5 4.52 10.77 -1.91
N ARG A 6 4.04 11.67 -1.06
CA ARG A 6 3.53 11.40 0.29
C ARG A 6 2.10 11.85 0.45
N ALA A 7 1.33 11.14 1.26
CA ALA A 7 -0.07 11.43 1.53
C ALA A 7 -0.52 10.94 2.89
N SER A 8 -1.58 11.55 3.43
CA SER A 8 -2.43 10.93 4.45
C SER A 8 -3.68 10.36 3.80
N ILE A 9 -4.07 9.15 4.18
CA ILE A 9 -5.25 8.44 3.65
C ILE A 9 -6.23 8.15 4.80
N ARG A 10 -7.51 8.41 4.57
CA ARG A 10 -8.59 8.15 5.52
C ARG A 10 -9.73 7.39 4.85
N THR A 11 -10.25 6.39 5.54
CA THR A 11 -11.52 5.71 5.23
C THR A 11 -12.43 5.79 6.47
N PRO A 12 -13.70 5.33 6.40
CA PRO A 12 -14.54 5.22 7.58
C PRO A 12 -13.95 4.33 8.69
N SER A 13 -13.14 3.33 8.32
CA SER A 13 -12.61 2.32 9.25
C SER A 13 -11.14 2.51 9.64
N ALA A 14 -10.38 3.35 8.92
CA ALA A 14 -8.94 3.51 9.17
C ALA A 14 -8.40 4.91 8.80
N GLN A 15 -7.29 5.29 9.45
CA GLN A 15 -6.52 6.48 9.11
C GLN A 15 -5.03 6.12 9.06
N PHE A 16 -4.38 6.51 7.96
CA PHE A 16 -2.95 6.32 7.72
C PHE A 16 -2.33 7.69 7.46
N ASN A 17 -1.53 8.17 8.39
CA ASN A 17 -0.93 9.51 8.31
C ASN A 17 0.45 9.44 7.68
N ASP A 18 0.73 10.39 6.79
CA ASP A 18 2.07 10.68 6.27
C ASP A 18 2.83 9.46 5.70
N ILE A 19 2.15 8.69 4.86
CA ILE A 19 2.68 7.51 4.18
C ILE A 19 3.27 7.86 2.82
N GLY A 20 4.21 7.03 2.35
CA GLY A 20 4.96 7.27 1.11
C GLY A 20 6.40 7.71 1.41
N GLU A 21 7.31 7.35 0.51
CA GLU A 21 8.75 7.59 0.69
C GLU A 21 9.41 7.98 -0.64
N ARG A 22 9.22 7.18 -1.69
CA ARG A 22 9.79 7.46 -3.01
C ARG A 22 9.13 8.65 -3.70
N MET A 23 9.92 9.56 -4.28
CA MET A 23 9.46 10.68 -5.11
C MET A 23 9.49 10.35 -6.61
N SER A 24 10.03 9.19 -6.96
CA SER A 24 10.11 8.64 -8.30
C SER A 24 10.03 7.10 -8.24
N PRO A 25 9.34 6.45 -9.18
CA PRO A 25 9.30 4.98 -9.23
C PRO A 25 10.67 4.36 -9.51
N PHE A 26 11.65 5.14 -9.97
CA PHE A 26 13.00 4.67 -10.32
C PHE A 26 13.96 4.58 -9.13
N GLU A 27 13.56 5.01 -7.93
CA GLU A 27 14.40 5.01 -6.73
C GLU A 27 14.66 3.61 -6.15
N ARG A 28 14.10 2.54 -6.74
CA ARG A 28 14.20 1.15 -6.27
C ARG A 28 13.72 0.93 -4.82
N ILE A 29 12.98 1.88 -4.26
CA ILE A 29 12.27 1.74 -2.99
C ILE A 29 10.89 1.10 -3.26
N LYS A 30 10.51 0.11 -2.45
CA LYS A 30 9.19 -0.52 -2.53
C LYS A 30 8.11 0.52 -2.20
N PRO A 31 6.97 0.51 -2.90
CA PRO A 31 5.93 1.52 -2.69
C PRO A 31 5.19 1.33 -1.37
N TRP A 32 4.45 2.36 -0.97
CA TRP A 32 3.37 2.24 -0.01
C TRP A 32 2.04 2.03 -0.76
N ALA A 33 1.14 1.20 -0.20
CA ALA A 33 -0.21 1.03 -0.73
C ALA A 33 -1.23 0.87 0.39
N VAL A 34 -2.50 1.18 0.09
CA VAL A 34 -3.63 0.92 0.98
C VAL A 34 -4.61 0.06 0.21
N TYR A 35 -5.01 -1.07 0.81
CA TYR A 35 -6.20 -1.79 0.38
C TYR A 35 -7.40 -1.20 1.11
N VAL A 36 -8.41 -0.79 0.35
CA VAL A 36 -9.68 -0.27 0.87
C VAL A 36 -10.73 -1.36 0.71
N ALA A 37 -11.42 -1.70 1.79
CA ALA A 37 -12.48 -2.70 1.79
C ALA A 37 -13.65 -2.25 0.88
N PRO A 38 -14.45 -3.19 0.33
CA PRO A 38 -15.62 -2.86 -0.46
C PRO A 38 -16.58 -1.93 0.29
N GLN A 39 -17.27 -1.07 -0.46
CA GLN A 39 -18.27 -0.11 0.05
C GLN A 39 -17.71 0.97 0.99
N GLU A 40 -16.39 1.08 1.15
CA GLU A 40 -15.78 2.21 1.84
C GLU A 40 -15.48 3.36 0.89
N THR A 41 -15.66 4.58 1.39
CA THR A 41 -15.10 5.78 0.78
C THR A 41 -13.63 5.93 1.17
N VAL A 42 -12.86 6.60 0.33
CA VAL A 42 -11.46 6.92 0.61
C VAL A 42 -11.20 8.39 0.35
N GLN A 43 -10.57 9.07 1.30
CA GLN A 43 -10.05 10.42 1.17
C GLN A 43 -8.52 10.36 1.17
N VAL A 44 -7.90 11.05 0.22
CA VAL A 44 -6.45 11.13 0.09
C VAL A 44 -6.05 12.61 0.15
N LYS A 45 -5.26 12.97 1.16
CA LYS A 45 -4.65 14.29 1.28
C LYS A 45 -3.19 14.18 0.86
N ALA A 46 -2.86 14.73 -0.31
CA ALA A 46 -1.48 14.86 -0.74
C ALA A 46 -0.70 15.80 0.19
N LEU A 47 0.48 15.38 0.62
CA LEU A 47 1.41 16.18 1.43
C LEU A 47 2.59 16.69 0.57
N THR A 48 2.80 16.07 -0.59
CA THR A 48 3.72 16.51 -1.65
C THR A 48 2.99 16.44 -2.99
N LYS A 49 3.69 16.74 -4.11
CA LYS A 49 3.20 16.33 -5.44
C LYS A 49 3.03 14.80 -5.42
N LEU A 50 1.81 14.34 -5.67
CA LEU A 50 1.43 12.94 -5.51
C LEU A 50 1.07 12.33 -6.86
N GLU A 51 1.70 11.22 -7.19
CA GLU A 51 1.26 10.32 -8.26
C GLU A 51 0.62 9.08 -7.63
N LEU A 52 -0.67 8.90 -7.85
CA LEU A 52 -1.48 7.87 -7.21
C LEU A 52 -2.08 6.93 -8.25
N ALA A 53 -1.77 5.64 -8.15
CA ALA A 53 -2.45 4.60 -8.92
C ALA A 53 -3.65 4.07 -8.12
N VAL A 54 -4.85 4.19 -8.70
CA VAL A 54 -6.09 3.63 -8.14
C VAL A 54 -6.48 2.40 -8.93
N CYS A 55 -6.55 1.25 -8.25
CA CYS A 55 -6.93 -0.03 -8.84
C CYS A 55 -8.19 -0.54 -8.13
N ALA A 56 -9.20 -0.94 -8.89
CA ALA A 56 -10.47 -1.41 -8.37
C ALA A 56 -10.86 -2.74 -9.01
N ALA A 57 -11.49 -3.60 -8.21
CA ALA A 57 -12.09 -4.85 -8.66
C ALA A 57 -13.29 -5.17 -7.75
N PRO A 58 -14.30 -5.91 -8.23
CA PRO A 58 -15.36 -6.41 -7.37
C PRO A 58 -14.80 -7.25 -6.21
N GLY A 59 -15.23 -6.99 -4.99
CA GLY A 59 -14.75 -7.67 -3.78
C GLY A 59 -15.90 -8.22 -2.95
N LYS A 60 -15.70 -9.41 -2.36
CA LYS A 60 -16.70 -10.09 -1.51
C LYS A 60 -16.76 -9.56 -0.06
N GLY A 61 -15.94 -8.58 0.30
CA GLY A 61 -15.84 -8.07 1.68
C GLY A 61 -15.03 -8.96 2.63
N THR A 62 -14.19 -9.86 2.12
CA THR A 62 -13.46 -10.85 2.92
C THR A 62 -12.32 -10.26 3.76
N TYR A 63 -11.79 -9.09 3.39
CA TYR A 63 -10.61 -8.49 4.02
C TYR A 63 -10.90 -7.07 4.48
N PRO A 64 -10.35 -6.65 5.64
CA PRO A 64 -10.49 -5.28 6.13
C PRO A 64 -9.58 -4.32 5.36
N THR A 65 -9.92 -3.03 5.41
CA THR A 65 -9.03 -1.94 5.01
C THR A 65 -7.72 -2.05 5.78
N ARG A 66 -6.59 -1.97 5.07
CA ARG A 66 -5.26 -2.06 5.69
C ARG A 66 -4.20 -1.34 4.87
N LEU A 67 -3.18 -0.91 5.58
CA LEU A 67 -1.93 -0.48 5.00
C LEU A 67 -1.14 -1.69 4.50
N ILE A 68 -0.45 -1.51 3.37
CA ILE A 68 0.56 -2.42 2.83
C ILE A 68 1.84 -1.60 2.75
N ALA A 69 2.70 -1.75 3.74
CA ALA A 69 3.94 -1.01 3.86
C ALA A 69 5.07 -1.70 3.07
N PRO A 70 6.19 -1.01 2.79
CA PRO A 70 7.33 -1.59 2.06
C PRO A 70 7.81 -2.94 2.60
N GLN A 71 7.78 -3.14 3.93
CA GLN A 71 8.16 -4.39 4.58
C GLN A 71 7.20 -5.56 4.32
N ASP A 72 5.95 -5.27 3.95
CA ASP A 72 4.93 -6.28 3.66
C ASP A 72 4.99 -6.77 2.20
N ILE A 73 5.75 -6.07 1.35
CA ILE A 73 5.81 -6.32 -0.09
C ILE A 73 6.98 -7.24 -0.42
N ASP A 74 6.68 -8.40 -0.99
CA ASP A 74 7.70 -9.32 -1.49
C ASP A 74 8.35 -8.78 -2.77
N GLY A 75 9.67 -8.87 -2.84
CA GLY A 75 10.47 -8.52 -4.02
C GLY A 75 11.16 -9.75 -4.59
N GLU A 76 11.19 -9.89 -5.91
CA GLU A 76 11.85 -11.01 -6.57
C GLU A 76 12.42 -10.63 -7.94
N ALA A 77 13.57 -11.21 -8.29
CA ALA A 77 14.09 -11.16 -9.65
C ALA A 77 13.46 -12.29 -10.47
N ARG A 78 12.81 -11.97 -11.59
CA ARG A 78 12.23 -12.95 -12.52
C ARG A 78 12.88 -12.80 -13.89
N GLY A 79 13.10 -13.91 -14.59
CA GLY A 79 13.73 -13.94 -15.91
C GLY A 79 15.26 -14.08 -15.87
N LYS A 80 15.90 -14.03 -17.05
CA LYS A 80 17.36 -14.12 -17.28
C LYS A 80 17.75 -13.26 -18.49
N GLY A 81 18.97 -12.70 -18.49
CA GLY A 81 19.46 -11.88 -19.59
C GLY A 81 18.57 -10.65 -19.83
N HIS A 82 18.22 -10.38 -21.10
CA HIS A 82 17.45 -9.19 -21.47
C HIS A 82 16.00 -9.14 -20.95
N ASN A 83 15.45 -10.23 -20.40
CA ASN A 83 14.11 -10.24 -19.82
C ASN A 83 14.10 -10.24 -18.28
N GLN A 84 15.27 -10.07 -17.65
CA GLN A 84 15.37 -10.00 -16.20
C GLN A 84 14.70 -8.72 -15.69
N ARG A 85 13.78 -8.90 -14.74
CA ARG A 85 13.04 -7.80 -14.11
C ARG A 85 12.98 -7.98 -12.60
N TYR A 86 12.90 -6.86 -11.89
CA TYR A 86 12.66 -6.84 -10.45
C TYR A 86 11.17 -6.57 -10.22
N VAL A 87 10.49 -7.55 -9.62
CA VAL A 87 9.04 -7.52 -9.41
C VAL A 87 8.77 -7.25 -7.94
N HIS A 88 7.86 -6.31 -7.66
CA HIS A 88 7.31 -6.06 -6.34
C HIS A 88 5.87 -6.56 -6.32
N ASN A 89 5.59 -7.60 -5.52
CA ASN A 89 4.24 -8.17 -5.39
C ASN A 89 3.47 -7.41 -4.31
N ILE A 90 2.71 -6.40 -4.70
CA ILE A 90 2.09 -5.43 -3.77
C ILE A 90 0.82 -5.98 -3.12
N LEU A 91 0.02 -6.73 -3.87
CA LEU A 91 -1.22 -7.31 -3.37
C LEU A 91 -1.30 -8.76 -3.84
N ALA A 92 -0.49 -9.63 -3.23
CA ALA A 92 -0.48 -11.05 -3.52
C ALA A 92 -1.37 -11.83 -2.54
N GLY A 93 -1.92 -12.96 -2.98
CA GLY A 93 -2.76 -13.83 -2.15
C GLY A 93 -2.08 -14.29 -0.83
N ARG A 94 -0.74 -14.28 -0.78
CA ARG A 94 0.04 -14.62 0.41
C ARG A 94 0.02 -13.50 1.48
N GLN A 95 -0.13 -12.24 1.08
CA GLN A 95 -0.12 -11.05 1.95
C GLN A 95 -1.50 -10.69 2.49
N ALA A 96 -2.58 -11.27 1.96
CA ALA A 96 -3.95 -11.04 2.46
C ALA A 96 -4.18 -11.51 3.91
N ARG A 97 -3.20 -12.20 4.53
CA ARG A 97 -3.28 -12.78 5.88
C ARG A 97 -2.49 -12.05 6.96
N ARG A 98 -1.68 -11.05 6.63
CA ARG A 98 -0.84 -10.36 7.63
C ARG A 98 -1.46 -9.01 7.99
N GLN A 99 -1.83 -8.87 9.26
CA GLN A 99 -2.23 -7.62 9.90
C GLN A 99 -1.32 -7.48 11.13
N PRO A 100 -0.64 -6.35 11.35
CA PRO A 100 0.01 -6.14 12.63
C PRO A 100 -1.09 -5.96 13.69
N ALA A 101 -0.93 -6.63 14.84
CA ALA A 101 -1.80 -6.41 15.98
C ALA A 101 -1.77 -4.92 16.35
N GLY A 102 -2.96 -4.32 16.50
CA GLY A 102 -3.08 -2.95 16.98
C GLY A 102 -2.39 -2.81 18.33
N GLY A 103 -1.40 -1.91 18.42
CA GLY A 103 -0.87 -1.44 19.69
C GLY A 103 -1.90 -0.49 20.33
N GLY A 104 -2.88 -1.06 21.02
CA GLY A 104 -3.68 -0.35 22.00
C GLY A 104 -2.87 -0.23 23.30
N GLY A 105 -2.73 0.98 23.79
CA GLY A 105 -2.04 1.31 25.03
C GLY A 105 -2.05 2.82 25.24
N VAL A 106 -3.26 3.38 25.39
CA VAL A 106 -3.44 4.60 26.19
C VAL A 106 -3.25 4.18 27.63
N ASP A 107 -2.15 4.60 28.23
CA ASP A 107 -2.00 4.67 29.69
C ASP A 107 -1.28 5.98 30.03
N GLN A 108 -2.08 6.86 30.64
CA GLN A 108 -1.80 7.76 31.77
C GLN A 108 -0.55 8.65 31.74
#